data_AF-Q4CXE8-F1
#
_entry.id   AF-Q4CXE8-F1
#
_cell.length_a   1.000
_cell.length_b   1.000
_cell.length_c   1.000
_cell.angle_alpha   90.00
_cell.angle_beta   90.00
_cell.angle_gamma   90.00
#
_symmetry.space_group_name_H-M   'P 1'
#
loop_
_entity.id
_entity.type
_entity.pdbx_description
1 polymer ?
#
loop_
_entity_poly.entity_id
_entity_poly.type
_entity_poly.pdbx_seq_one_letter_code
_entity_poly.pdbx_strand_id
1 'polypeptide(L)'
;MTTSTGGKMWDAIHFYKAYLPPAESNRTLQYVVLALDDESSSGFAAPRNCSACVESTEKRVYPLLRENIHVRLSDGPPMLKRDCDIYSASSSESNEKTNMQKRLRFFLCKKEDVVPPQLKQLLGKVNYCFLLCGKSFHGEACSCNKAHFLNKSVWRLELSTFGFKEFYVSSGFYVHCIKTEQIRPTAGFLFACGLLHEGVIEAAQPILCRYSERCRYGSRCLFVHTDIRTEERTAMQASLPLKSLLKAESCLPMFLSQLDELGLHTVGDVQQLSNNAFDAIVARSEPRWLVQWLNIALVRDIQTKHMLKNVLATFPDIATPVSLPPCLTNVLSLIQLSVKEFYSLVLPVKVQAACEQIRTRFEPDRHHNIVDLRKEPEGSFLSKLCPIIMSFRQKNAHVSWRKKDPNRPVVTSLITYIDPEECDCQVDCSGRGRPPALMKPNGREREEKHPRSTWCTCTRSFVLAVNYELSTPSGSRCSEQNALGKLASMGLPTSAIREIFVHGEMLGSKKDPNPLFPCGVCENMLRKVTRDVHDTYGGDVVLYMFDSTVNPKKLVYLPINEISYRGGSGFKKFLADLRDE
;
A
#
# COMPACT_ATOMS: atom_id res chain seq x y z
N MET A 1 -18.28 -17.76 16.46
CA MET A 1 -17.77 -17.14 15.21
C MET A 1 -18.94 -16.56 14.43
N THR A 2 -19.13 -15.25 14.43
CA THR A 2 -20.21 -14.56 13.72
C THR A 2 -19.74 -14.15 12.32
N THR A 3 -20.23 -14.84 11.29
CA THR A 3 -19.90 -14.61 9.87
C THR A 3 -20.55 -13.34 9.28
N SER A 4 -20.87 -12.34 10.09
CA SER A 4 -21.40 -11.06 9.62
C SER A 4 -20.30 -10.18 9.04
N THR A 5 -20.66 -9.32 8.09
CA THR A 5 -19.75 -8.33 7.49
C THR A 5 -19.08 -7.43 8.54
N GLY A 6 -19.76 -7.19 9.67
CA GLY A 6 -19.22 -6.43 10.80
C GLY A 6 -18.06 -7.12 11.53
N GLY A 7 -18.10 -8.46 11.68
CA GLY A 7 -17.00 -9.22 12.28
C GLY A 7 -15.71 -9.09 11.47
N LYS A 8 -15.78 -9.35 10.15
CA LYS A 8 -14.63 -9.19 9.25
C LYS A 8 -14.08 -7.76 9.23
N MET A 9 -14.93 -6.74 9.42
CA MET A 9 -14.47 -5.35 9.56
C MET A 9 -13.75 -5.11 10.89
N TRP A 10 -14.27 -5.62 12.01
CA TRP A 10 -13.66 -5.51 13.33
C TRP A 10 -12.24 -6.08 13.36
N ASP A 11 -12.08 -7.29 12.82
CA ASP A 11 -10.79 -7.98 12.76
C ASP A 11 -9.77 -7.18 11.94
N ALA A 12 -10.19 -6.52 10.86
CA ALA A 12 -9.32 -5.72 9.99
C ALA A 12 -8.95 -4.31 10.51
N ILE A 13 -9.65 -3.77 11.53
CA ILE A 13 -9.37 -2.41 12.04
C ILE A 13 -8.05 -2.36 12.80
N HIS A 14 -7.09 -1.61 12.28
CA HIS A 14 -5.83 -1.35 12.99
C HIS A 14 -6.05 -0.21 14.00
N PHE A 15 -5.79 -0.46 15.29
CA PHE A 15 -5.83 0.57 16.33
C PHE A 15 -4.51 1.32 16.45
N TYR A 16 -3.38 0.63 16.28
CA TYR A 16 -2.07 1.25 16.08
C TYR A 16 -2.03 1.90 14.69
N LYS A 17 -1.44 3.10 14.59
CA LYS A 17 -1.56 3.96 13.39
C LYS A 17 -0.26 4.21 12.64
N ALA A 18 0.88 3.93 13.24
CA ALA A 18 2.17 4.04 12.56
C ALA A 18 2.51 2.74 11.82
N TYR A 19 3.56 2.79 10.99
CA TYR A 19 4.14 1.58 10.39
C TYR A 19 4.67 0.63 11.48
N LEU A 20 4.55 -0.66 11.20
CA LEU A 20 5.21 -1.77 11.88
C LEU A 20 5.60 -2.80 10.81
N PRO A 21 6.67 -3.59 11.02
CA PRO A 21 6.97 -4.73 10.16
C PRO A 21 5.77 -5.68 10.06
N PRO A 22 5.54 -6.39 8.94
CA PRO A 22 4.32 -7.19 8.74
C PRO A 22 4.04 -8.21 9.84
N ALA A 23 5.06 -8.85 10.40
CA ALA A 23 4.91 -9.78 11.53
C ALA A 23 4.32 -9.09 12.77
N GLU A 24 4.87 -7.94 13.15
CA GLU A 24 4.39 -7.15 14.29
C GLU A 24 3.01 -6.54 14.04
N SER A 25 2.78 -6.01 12.84
CA SER A 25 1.47 -5.49 12.44
C SER A 25 0.38 -6.57 12.59
N ASN A 26 0.67 -7.81 12.16
CA ASN A 26 -0.23 -8.95 12.33
C ASN A 26 -0.45 -9.34 13.79
N ARG A 27 0.56 -9.20 14.68
CA ARG A 27 0.37 -9.36 16.14
C ARG A 27 -0.58 -8.29 16.69
N THR A 28 -0.34 -7.00 16.38
CA THR A 28 -1.17 -5.89 16.90
C THR A 28 -2.62 -5.92 16.42
N LEU A 29 -2.89 -6.52 15.25
CA LEU A 29 -4.24 -6.67 14.70
C LEU A 29 -5.20 -7.43 15.62
N GLN A 30 -4.69 -8.28 16.51
CA GLN A 30 -5.47 -9.03 17.49
C GLN A 30 -5.92 -8.19 18.69
N TYR A 31 -5.39 -6.97 18.85
CA TYR A 31 -5.58 -6.15 20.05
C TYR A 31 -6.39 -4.88 19.76
N VAL A 32 -6.99 -4.36 20.82
CA VAL A 32 -7.79 -3.12 20.82
C VAL A 32 -7.56 -2.32 22.09
N VAL A 33 -7.54 -1.00 21.97
CA VAL A 33 -7.72 -0.08 23.11
C VAL A 33 -9.18 0.33 23.24
N LEU A 34 -9.73 0.18 24.45
CA LEU A 34 -11.06 0.64 24.83
C LEU A 34 -10.97 1.64 25.99
N ALA A 35 -11.88 2.62 26.02
CA ALA A 35 -11.96 3.60 27.10
C ALA A 35 -13.18 3.35 27.99
N LEU A 36 -12.99 3.20 29.29
CA LEU A 36 -14.04 3.20 30.30
C LEU A 36 -14.17 4.61 30.89
N ASP A 37 -15.40 5.04 31.13
CA ASP A 37 -15.71 6.29 31.81
C ASP A 37 -15.93 5.96 33.29
N ASP A 38 -15.12 6.53 34.20
CA ASP A 38 -15.28 6.33 35.64
C ASP A 38 -16.56 7.04 36.12
N GLU A 39 -17.69 6.35 36.03
CA GLU A 39 -18.86 6.66 36.85
C GLU A 39 -18.63 6.09 38.25
N SER A 40 -17.95 6.89 39.07
CA SER A 40 -17.78 6.67 40.49
C SER A 40 -19.13 6.66 41.21
N SER A 41 -19.74 5.47 41.30
CA SER A 41 -20.59 5.03 42.41
C SER A 41 -21.72 5.98 42.87
N SER A 42 -22.27 6.79 41.97
CA SER A 42 -23.34 7.74 42.29
C SER A 42 -24.70 7.05 42.35
N GLY A 43 -24.99 6.44 43.50
CA GLY A 43 -26.36 6.13 43.94
C GLY A 43 -27.05 4.95 43.26
N PHE A 44 -26.65 3.73 43.62
CA PHE A 44 -27.64 2.63 43.70
C PHE A 44 -28.58 2.90 44.89
N ALA A 45 -29.53 3.81 44.70
CA ALA A 45 -30.69 3.91 45.57
C ALA A 45 -31.49 2.60 45.45
N ALA A 46 -31.75 1.95 46.59
CA ALA A 46 -32.38 0.64 46.62
C ALA A 46 -33.79 0.67 46.00
N PRO A 47 -34.19 -0.36 45.22
CA PRO A 47 -35.56 -0.48 44.75
C PRO A 47 -36.47 -0.83 45.94
N ARG A 48 -37.26 0.13 46.41
CA ARG A 48 -38.34 -0.13 47.38
C ARG A 48 -39.71 -0.05 46.71
N ASN A 49 -40.35 -1.21 46.72
CA ASN A 49 -41.79 -1.48 46.74
C ASN A 49 -42.58 -1.37 45.42
N CYS A 50 -43.08 -2.54 45.00
CA CYS A 50 -44.15 -2.71 44.05
C CYS A 50 -45.52 -2.30 44.64
N SER A 51 -46.36 -1.65 43.83
CA SER A 51 -47.84 -1.58 43.91
C SER A 51 -48.33 -0.74 42.73
N ALA A 52 -49.42 -1.01 42.00
CA ALA A 52 -50.18 -2.23 41.76
C ALA A 52 -50.93 -2.07 40.41
N CYS A 53 -51.61 -3.15 40.00
CA CYS A 53 -52.30 -3.45 38.74
C CYS A 53 -53.27 -2.42 38.08
N VAL A 54 -53.70 -2.80 36.87
CA VAL A 54 -54.97 -2.48 36.15
C VAL A 54 -54.94 -1.40 35.03
N GLU A 55 -55.07 -1.89 33.79
CA GLU A 55 -55.99 -1.55 32.66
C GLU A 55 -56.79 -0.21 32.66
N SER A 56 -57.23 0.39 31.54
CA SER A 56 -56.95 0.28 30.09
C SER A 56 -57.75 1.37 29.32
N THR A 57 -57.39 1.67 28.04
CA THR A 57 -58.25 2.35 27.01
C THR A 57 -58.63 3.84 27.27
N GLU A 58 -58.88 4.75 26.31
CA GLU A 58 -59.07 4.74 24.84
C GLU A 58 -58.55 6.04 24.15
N LYS A 59 -58.27 5.98 22.81
CA LYS A 59 -58.48 7.04 21.76
C LYS A 59 -57.74 8.41 21.90
N ARG A 60 -57.43 9.20 20.85
CA ARG A 60 -57.79 9.23 19.41
C ARG A 60 -56.78 10.09 18.58
N VAL A 61 -56.48 9.65 17.35
CA VAL A 61 -56.27 10.46 16.10
C VAL A 61 -55.13 11.51 15.97
N TYR A 62 -54.33 11.33 14.92
CA TYR A 62 -53.69 12.39 14.08
C TYR A 62 -54.37 12.41 12.70
N PRO A 63 -54.34 13.53 11.94
CA PRO A 63 -53.50 13.53 10.72
C PRO A 63 -52.87 14.91 10.35
N LEU A 64 -52.00 14.89 9.34
CA LEU A 64 -51.23 16.03 8.80
C LEU A 64 -52.05 16.92 7.84
N LEU A 65 -51.63 18.19 7.68
CA LEU A 65 -51.40 18.76 6.34
C LEU A 65 -50.20 19.75 6.32
N ARG A 66 -49.93 20.38 5.16
CA ARG A 66 -48.57 20.42 4.59
C ARG A 66 -48.41 21.41 3.41
N GLU A 67 -47.81 22.58 3.65
CA GLU A 67 -47.38 23.56 2.62
C GLU A 67 -46.05 24.23 3.01
N ASN A 68 -45.24 24.80 2.12
CA ASN A 68 -44.73 24.42 0.81
C ASN A 68 -43.70 25.51 0.39
N ILE A 69 -42.49 25.08 0.06
CA ILE A 69 -41.66 25.53 -1.08
C ILE A 69 -41.26 27.03 -1.19
N HIS A 70 -39.94 27.26 -1.10
CA HIS A 70 -39.24 28.02 -2.14
C HIS A 70 -37.86 27.40 -2.41
N VAL A 71 -37.63 26.98 -3.66
CA VAL A 71 -36.36 26.39 -4.12
C VAL A 71 -35.65 27.38 -5.04
N ARG A 72 -34.37 27.65 -4.79
CA ARG A 72 -33.41 28.09 -5.82
C ARG A 72 -32.11 27.34 -5.63
N LEU A 73 -31.62 26.76 -6.72
CA LEU A 73 -30.32 26.10 -6.78
C LEU A 73 -29.21 27.13 -7.02
N SER A 74 -28.08 26.99 -6.31
CA SER A 74 -26.75 27.17 -6.88
C SER A 74 -25.72 26.46 -5.99
N ASP A 75 -24.67 25.91 -6.59
CA ASP A 75 -23.95 24.77 -6.03
C ASP A 75 -22.91 25.09 -4.94
N GLY A 76 -22.94 24.29 -3.87
CA GLY A 76 -21.92 24.25 -2.83
C GLY A 76 -22.29 23.30 -1.69
N PRO A 77 -21.73 22.08 -1.62
CA PRO A 77 -22.08 21.14 -0.55
C PRO A 77 -21.45 21.58 0.79
N PRO A 78 -22.21 21.58 1.91
CA PRO A 78 -21.98 22.59 2.95
C PRO A 78 -21.20 22.04 4.15
N MET A 79 -20.51 22.94 4.87
CA MET A 79 -20.07 22.63 6.22
C MET A 79 -21.28 22.44 7.14
N LEU A 80 -21.31 21.31 7.86
CA LEU A 80 -22.24 21.07 8.97
C LEU A 80 -21.92 22.02 10.13
N LYS A 81 -22.45 23.25 10.08
CA LYS A 81 -22.72 24.03 11.28
C LYS A 81 -23.90 23.39 12.02
N ARG A 82 -23.64 22.92 13.23
CA ARG A 82 -24.61 22.94 14.33
C ARG A 82 -23.96 23.72 15.46
N ASP A 83 -24.46 24.94 15.63
CA ASP A 83 -24.53 25.71 16.86
C ASP A 83 -23.24 25.77 17.70
N CYS A 84 -22.41 26.75 17.34
CA CYS A 84 -21.43 27.36 18.24
C CYS A 84 -21.50 28.87 17.99
N ASP A 85 -22.37 29.54 18.73
CA ASP A 85 -22.40 31.00 18.74
C ASP A 85 -21.21 31.55 19.53
N ILE A 86 -20.43 32.37 18.83
CA ILE A 86 -19.84 33.64 19.29
C ILE A 86 -19.22 33.62 20.70
N TYR A 87 -17.90 33.43 20.75
CA TYR A 87 -17.07 34.08 21.77
C TYR A 87 -16.48 35.37 21.19
N SER A 88 -17.13 36.49 21.51
CA SER A 88 -16.47 37.80 21.50
C SER A 88 -15.80 38.00 22.86
N ALA A 89 -14.58 38.54 22.88
CA ALA A 89 -13.82 38.70 24.11
C ALA A 89 -14.33 39.88 24.96
N SER A 90 -14.62 39.64 26.24
CA SER A 90 -14.31 40.59 27.32
C SER A 90 -14.40 39.91 28.69
N SER A 91 -13.52 40.35 29.59
CA SER A 91 -13.38 39.96 30.99
C SER A 91 -14.64 40.11 31.83
N SER A 92 -14.97 39.09 32.62
CA SER A 92 -15.44 39.26 34.01
C SER A 92 -15.35 37.94 34.78
N GLU A 93 -15.18 38.05 36.10
CA GLU A 93 -14.90 36.95 37.01
C GLU A 93 -16.15 36.09 37.30
N SER A 94 -15.96 35.02 38.09
CA SER A 94 -17.01 34.14 38.65
C SER A 94 -17.73 33.19 37.66
N ASN A 95 -17.08 32.08 37.35
CA ASN A 95 -17.68 30.75 37.55
C ASN A 95 -16.61 29.66 37.44
N GLU A 96 -15.99 29.29 38.55
CA GLU A 96 -15.31 27.99 38.70
C GLU A 96 -16.33 26.85 38.75
N LYS A 97 -17.14 26.72 37.70
CA LYS A 97 -17.72 25.42 37.36
C LYS A 97 -16.60 24.61 36.74
N THR A 98 -15.80 24.00 37.61
CA THR A 98 -14.88 22.91 37.28
C THR A 98 -15.64 21.89 36.44
N ASN A 99 -15.46 22.00 35.13
CA ASN A 99 -15.91 21.01 34.17
C ASN A 99 -15.00 19.80 34.36
N MET A 100 -15.26 19.02 35.41
CA MET A 100 -14.50 17.82 35.74
C MET A 100 -14.60 16.87 34.55
N GLN A 101 -13.59 16.94 33.68
CA GLN A 101 -13.42 15.99 32.59
C GLN A 101 -13.34 14.61 33.21
N LYS A 102 -14.45 13.86 33.10
CA LYS A 102 -14.54 12.50 33.65
C LYS A 102 -13.32 11.71 33.22
N ARG A 103 -12.64 11.13 34.21
CA ARG A 103 -11.32 10.51 34.01
C ARG A 103 -11.51 9.20 33.26
N LEU A 104 -11.26 9.23 31.95
CA LEU A 104 -11.27 8.01 31.15
C LEU A 104 -10.10 7.10 31.54
N ARG A 105 -10.42 5.84 31.84
CA ARG A 105 -9.44 4.75 31.98
C ARG A 105 -9.35 3.99 30.67
N PHE A 106 -8.16 3.52 30.32
CA PHE A 106 -7.92 2.85 29.05
C PHE A 106 -7.51 1.40 29.30
N PHE A 107 -8.01 0.48 28.49
CA PHE A 107 -7.72 -0.94 28.60
C PHE A 107 -7.25 -1.49 27.27
N LEU A 108 -6.17 -2.27 27.30
CA LEU A 108 -5.72 -3.14 26.24
C LEU A 108 -6.45 -4.48 26.40
N CYS A 109 -7.18 -4.86 25.37
CA CYS A 109 -7.95 -6.10 25.33
C CYS A 109 -7.65 -6.83 24.03
N LYS A 110 -7.88 -8.14 24.00
CA LYS A 110 -7.97 -8.86 22.73
C LYS A 110 -9.29 -8.53 22.03
N LYS A 111 -9.27 -8.49 20.71
CA LYS A 111 -10.48 -8.27 19.89
C LYS A 111 -11.47 -9.42 19.94
N GLU A 112 -10.97 -10.66 20.09
CA GLU A 112 -11.79 -11.88 20.15
C GLU A 112 -12.72 -11.90 21.38
N ASP A 113 -12.32 -11.22 22.46
CA ASP A 113 -13.06 -11.08 23.71
C ASP A 113 -14.14 -9.98 23.70
N VAL A 114 -14.20 -9.18 22.63
CA VAL A 114 -15.00 -7.96 22.54
C VAL A 114 -16.08 -8.08 21.46
N VAL A 115 -17.34 -7.83 21.85
CA VAL A 115 -18.46 -7.67 20.92
C VAL A 115 -18.17 -6.50 19.98
N PRO A 116 -18.13 -6.70 18.65
CA PRO A 116 -17.90 -5.62 17.69
C PRO A 116 -18.89 -4.46 17.88
N PRO A 117 -18.42 -3.20 17.87
CA PRO A 117 -19.29 -2.03 17.81
C PRO A 117 -20.23 -2.08 16.60
N GLN A 118 -21.34 -1.34 16.67
CA GLN A 118 -22.29 -1.25 15.56
C GLN A 118 -21.58 -0.83 14.26
N LEU A 119 -21.94 -1.47 13.14
CA LEU A 119 -21.30 -1.29 11.83
C LEU A 119 -21.11 0.19 11.45
N LYS A 120 -22.09 1.06 11.72
CA LYS A 120 -22.02 2.50 11.45
C LYS A 120 -20.84 3.22 12.13
N GLN A 121 -20.35 2.70 13.25
CA GLN A 121 -19.15 3.21 13.95
C GLN A 121 -17.83 2.62 13.41
N LEU A 122 -17.91 1.50 12.68
CA LEU A 122 -16.78 0.83 12.03
C LEU A 122 -16.55 1.34 10.59
N LEU A 123 -17.54 2.01 9.99
CA LEU A 123 -17.43 2.60 8.65
C LEU A 123 -16.42 3.76 8.62
N GLY A 124 -15.36 3.59 7.84
CA GLY A 124 -14.34 4.63 7.57
C GLY A 124 -13.04 4.44 8.35
N LYS A 125 -12.18 5.48 8.35
CA LYS A 125 -10.92 5.46 9.09
C LYS A 125 -11.17 5.75 10.58
N VAL A 126 -11.24 4.71 11.40
CA VAL A 126 -11.34 4.80 12.87
C VAL A 126 -10.11 5.51 13.42
N ASN A 127 -10.28 6.70 13.99
CA ASN A 127 -9.18 7.53 14.53
C ASN A 127 -9.25 7.73 16.06
N TYR A 128 -10.17 7.03 16.72
CA TYR A 128 -10.43 7.13 18.15
C TYR A 128 -10.80 5.75 18.73
N CYS A 129 -10.54 5.54 20.03
CA CYS A 129 -10.91 4.31 20.72
C CYS A 129 -12.41 4.23 21.03
N PHE A 130 -12.99 3.04 21.05
CA PHE A 130 -14.39 2.85 21.43
C PHE A 130 -14.57 2.97 22.95
N LEU A 131 -15.78 3.36 23.38
CA LEU A 131 -16.14 3.32 24.80
C LEU A 131 -16.51 1.90 25.20
N LEU A 132 -16.03 1.45 26.34
CA LEU A 132 -16.44 0.23 27.02
C LEU A 132 -17.69 0.52 27.88
N CYS A 133 -18.63 -0.43 27.90
CA CYS A 133 -19.78 -0.37 28.78
C CYS A 133 -19.36 -0.72 30.22
N GLY A 134 -19.59 0.18 31.19
CA GLY A 134 -19.29 -0.08 32.61
C GLY A 134 -20.01 -1.31 33.15
N LYS A 135 -21.30 -1.48 32.83
CA LYS A 135 -22.06 -2.70 33.14
C LYS A 135 -21.36 -3.95 32.61
N SER A 136 -20.93 -3.93 31.35
CA SER A 136 -20.19 -5.05 30.75
C SER A 136 -18.81 -5.28 31.36
N PHE A 137 -18.11 -4.22 31.79
CA PHE A 137 -16.83 -4.33 32.50
C PHE A 137 -16.98 -5.07 33.85
N HIS A 138 -18.11 -4.89 34.54
CA HIS A 138 -18.52 -5.67 35.72
C HIS A 138 -19.25 -6.99 35.36
N GLY A 139 -19.46 -7.24 34.06
CA GLY A 139 -20.14 -8.42 33.52
C GLY A 139 -21.64 -8.50 33.80
N GLU A 140 -22.29 -7.35 34.00
CA GLU A 140 -23.74 -7.22 33.92
C GLU A 140 -24.19 -7.22 32.45
N ALA A 141 -25.35 -7.82 32.18
CA ALA A 141 -25.97 -7.76 30.87
C ALA A 141 -26.37 -6.31 30.53
N CYS A 142 -26.03 -5.87 29.32
CA CYS A 142 -26.39 -4.55 28.81
C CYS A 142 -26.53 -4.60 27.28
N SER A 143 -27.47 -3.82 26.75
CA SER A 143 -27.82 -3.73 25.33
C SER A 143 -27.47 -2.36 24.71
N CYS A 144 -26.57 -1.60 25.35
CA CYS A 144 -26.20 -0.28 24.87
C CYS A 144 -25.24 -0.32 23.65
N ASN A 145 -25.01 0.82 23.00
CA ASN A 145 -24.22 0.90 21.77
C ASN A 145 -22.70 1.05 21.99
N LYS A 146 -22.22 0.82 23.23
CA LYS A 146 -20.80 0.78 23.60
C LYS A 146 -20.20 -0.61 23.29
N ALA A 147 -18.88 -0.74 23.33
CA ALA A 147 -18.22 -2.05 23.32
C ALA A 147 -18.59 -2.85 24.57
N HIS A 148 -18.75 -4.16 24.43
CA HIS A 148 -19.06 -5.10 25.50
C HIS A 148 -18.05 -6.25 25.46
N PHE A 149 -17.68 -6.80 26.61
CA PHE A 149 -16.98 -8.07 26.67
C PHE A 149 -17.95 -9.23 26.48
N LEU A 150 -17.48 -10.30 25.86
CA LEU A 150 -18.26 -11.54 25.70
C LEU A 150 -18.42 -12.29 27.03
N ASN A 151 -17.40 -12.24 27.90
CA ASN A 151 -17.35 -12.98 29.16
C ASN A 151 -16.88 -12.10 30.33
N LYS A 152 -17.12 -12.54 31.57
CA LYS A 152 -16.62 -11.88 32.80
C LYS A 152 -15.10 -12.00 32.98
N SER A 153 -14.53 -13.11 32.55
CA SER A 153 -13.15 -13.53 32.79
C SER A 153 -12.20 -13.25 31.61
N VAL A 154 -12.52 -12.24 30.79
CA VAL A 154 -11.67 -11.83 29.66
C VAL A 154 -10.35 -11.24 30.14
N TRP A 155 -9.29 -11.45 29.36
CA TRP A 155 -8.01 -10.80 29.64
C TRP A 155 -8.07 -9.31 29.28
N ARG A 156 -7.59 -8.45 30.17
CA ARG A 156 -7.51 -7.00 29.99
C ARG A 156 -6.38 -6.42 30.83
N LEU A 157 -5.55 -5.59 30.22
CA LEU A 157 -4.53 -4.79 30.91
C LEU A 157 -5.01 -3.34 31.03
N GLU A 158 -4.96 -2.76 32.23
CA GLU A 158 -5.17 -1.32 32.40
C GLU A 158 -3.93 -0.57 31.90
N LEU A 159 -4.13 0.32 30.94
CA LEU A 159 -3.06 1.00 30.24
C LEU A 159 -2.51 2.19 31.02
N SER A 160 -1.19 2.20 31.17
CA SER A 160 -0.42 3.29 31.76
C SER A 160 0.79 3.63 30.88
N THR A 161 1.71 4.44 31.40
CA THR A 161 2.99 4.73 30.74
C THR A 161 4.06 3.67 31.02
N PHE A 162 3.79 2.66 31.87
CA PHE A 162 4.66 1.52 32.20
C PHE A 162 6.14 1.86 32.48
N GLY A 163 6.42 3.07 32.99
CA GLY A 163 7.78 3.53 33.32
C GLY A 163 8.63 3.99 32.12
N PHE A 164 8.09 4.04 30.90
CA PHE A 164 8.81 4.61 29.76
C PHE A 164 9.13 6.09 30.01
N LYS A 165 10.41 6.47 29.95
CA LYS A 165 10.88 7.85 30.20
C LYS A 165 10.78 8.75 28.96
N GLU A 166 11.09 8.17 27.81
CA GLU A 166 11.10 8.85 26.51
C GLU A 166 10.43 7.96 25.45
N PHE A 167 9.93 8.60 24.39
CA PHE A 167 9.25 7.95 23.29
C PHE A 167 9.62 8.62 21.97
N TYR A 168 9.82 7.81 20.93
CA TYR A 168 10.03 8.30 19.57
C TYR A 168 8.66 8.47 18.92
N VAL A 169 8.36 9.68 18.44
CA VAL A 169 7.06 10.03 17.86
C VAL A 169 7.27 10.59 16.47
N SER A 170 6.56 10.03 15.50
CA SER A 170 6.64 10.42 14.10
C SER A 170 5.70 11.58 13.77
N SER A 171 6.18 12.56 13.01
CA SER A 171 5.42 13.77 12.70
C SER A 171 5.57 14.15 11.22
N GLY A 172 4.90 13.40 10.35
CA GLY A 172 5.23 13.39 8.92
C GLY A 172 6.55 12.63 8.74
N PHE A 173 7.56 13.30 8.20
CA PHE A 173 8.89 12.72 7.91
C PHE A 173 9.88 12.83 9.07
N TYR A 174 9.50 13.51 10.14
CA TYR A 174 10.37 13.80 11.28
C TYR A 174 10.13 12.82 12.42
N VAL A 175 11.20 12.49 13.11
CA VAL A 175 11.18 11.76 14.38
C VAL A 175 11.49 12.76 15.49
N HIS A 176 10.66 12.79 16.52
CA HIS A 176 10.93 13.54 17.74
C HIS A 176 11.17 12.52 18.86
N CYS A 177 12.29 12.63 19.59
CA CYS A 177 12.41 12.00 20.89
C CYS A 177 11.77 12.94 21.92
N ILE A 178 10.76 12.45 22.62
CA ILE A 178 9.92 13.25 23.52
C ILE A 178 9.91 12.57 24.89
N LYS A 179 10.06 13.35 25.97
CA LYS A 179 9.86 12.79 27.31
C LYS A 179 8.39 12.50 27.56
N THR A 180 8.09 11.40 28.24
CA THR A 180 6.71 10.97 28.54
C THR A 180 5.91 12.04 29.30
N GLU A 181 6.57 12.83 30.15
CA GLU A 181 5.98 13.98 30.88
C GLU A 181 5.47 15.11 29.96
N GLN A 182 5.95 15.19 28.71
CA GLN A 182 5.51 16.14 27.69
C GLN A 182 4.38 15.58 26.79
N ILE A 183 3.99 14.31 26.99
CA ILE A 183 2.96 13.64 26.20
C ILE A 183 1.65 13.62 27.00
N ARG A 184 0.57 14.11 26.38
CA ARG A 184 -0.77 13.99 26.96
C ARG A 184 -1.26 12.55 26.72
N PRO A 185 -1.76 11.84 27.76
CA PRO A 185 -2.12 10.43 27.66
C PRO A 185 -3.35 10.24 26.76
N THR A 186 -3.10 9.93 25.49
CA THR A 186 -4.13 9.51 24.53
C THR A 186 -4.20 7.99 24.42
N ALA A 187 -5.34 7.48 23.98
CA ALA A 187 -5.55 6.06 23.73
C ALA A 187 -4.48 5.48 22.79
N GLY A 188 -4.03 6.23 21.77
CA GLY A 188 -2.96 5.81 20.86
C GLY A 188 -1.59 5.69 21.52
N PHE A 189 -1.21 6.67 22.36
CA PHE A 189 0.04 6.62 23.12
C PHE A 189 0.04 5.48 24.15
N LEU A 190 -1.04 5.38 24.93
CA LEU A 190 -1.22 4.34 25.93
C LEU A 190 -1.28 2.94 25.31
N PHE A 191 -1.89 2.78 24.14
CA PHE A 191 -1.90 1.51 23.40
C PHE A 191 -0.50 1.12 22.94
N ALA A 192 0.32 2.07 22.44
CA ALA A 192 1.72 1.80 22.10
C ALA A 192 2.54 1.36 23.33
N CYS A 193 2.34 2.00 24.48
CA CYS A 193 3.00 1.62 25.74
C CYS A 193 2.59 0.21 26.19
N GLY A 194 1.30 -0.14 26.13
CA GLY A 194 0.82 -1.48 26.49
C GLY A 194 1.31 -2.59 25.54
N LEU A 195 1.38 -2.32 24.23
CA LEU A 195 1.90 -3.28 23.26
C LEU A 195 3.39 -3.58 23.46
N LEU A 196 4.19 -2.58 23.87
CA LEU A 196 5.59 -2.78 24.28
C LEU A 196 5.68 -3.53 25.61
N HIS A 197 4.86 -3.16 26.60
CA HIS A 197 4.88 -3.77 27.94
C HIS A 197 4.58 -5.28 27.90
N GLU A 198 3.58 -5.68 27.11
CA GLU A 198 3.18 -7.08 26.91
C GLU A 198 4.05 -7.84 25.87
N GLY A 199 5.10 -7.22 25.33
CA GLY A 199 5.97 -7.85 24.33
C GLY A 199 5.26 -8.21 23.01
N VAL A 200 4.14 -7.55 22.69
CA VAL A 200 3.41 -7.74 21.42
C VAL A 200 4.18 -7.13 20.24
N ILE A 201 4.93 -6.06 20.52
CA ILE A 201 5.87 -5.43 19.60
C ILE A 201 7.18 -5.12 20.32
N GLU A 202 8.29 -5.12 19.59
CA GLU A 202 9.62 -4.85 20.15
C GLU A 202 10.02 -3.38 20.05
N ALA A 203 9.44 -2.63 19.10
CA ALA A 203 9.63 -1.20 18.94
C ALA A 203 8.32 -0.49 18.57
N ALA A 204 8.18 0.78 18.96
CA ALA A 204 7.04 1.62 18.62
C ALA A 204 7.48 3.05 18.27
N GLN A 205 6.81 3.64 17.27
CA GLN A 205 7.04 5.02 16.82
C GLN A 205 5.71 5.68 16.41
N PRO A 206 4.76 5.83 17.35
CA PRO A 206 3.40 6.30 17.08
C PRO A 206 3.39 7.71 16.47
N ILE A 207 2.32 8.03 15.73
CA ILE A 207 2.20 9.28 14.96
C ILE A 207 1.62 10.41 15.83
N LEU A 208 2.18 11.62 15.69
CA LEU A 208 1.68 12.86 16.25
C LEU A 208 0.33 13.26 15.61
N CYS A 209 -0.65 13.59 16.44
CA CYS A 209 -1.90 14.19 15.98
C CYS A 209 -1.67 15.61 15.46
N ARG A 210 -1.96 15.87 14.17
CA ARG A 210 -1.87 17.20 13.55
C ARG A 210 -2.65 18.30 14.29
N TYR A 211 -3.69 17.94 15.04
CA TYR A 211 -4.51 18.90 15.78
C TYR A 211 -4.10 19.08 17.25
N SER A 212 -3.30 18.16 17.80
CA SER A 212 -2.93 18.06 19.23
C SER A 212 -4.05 18.52 20.19
N GLU A 213 -3.94 19.70 20.80
CA GLU A 213 -4.95 20.27 21.71
C GLU A 213 -6.34 20.42 21.10
N ARG A 214 -6.43 20.82 19.83
CA ARG A 214 -7.67 21.05 19.09
C ARG A 214 -8.27 19.77 18.52
N CYS A 215 -7.71 18.61 18.86
CA CYS A 215 -8.22 17.33 18.42
C CYS A 215 -9.59 17.02 19.04
N ARG A 216 -10.64 17.00 18.22
CA ARG A 216 -12.03 16.66 18.61
C ARG A 216 -12.22 15.32 19.33
N TYR A 217 -11.21 14.46 19.34
CA TYR A 217 -11.25 13.17 20.02
C TYR A 217 -10.65 13.20 21.44
N GLY A 218 -9.95 14.28 21.82
CA GLY A 218 -9.31 14.41 23.12
C GLY A 218 -8.41 13.22 23.47
N SER A 219 -8.48 12.76 24.72
CA SER A 219 -7.76 11.56 25.18
C SER A 219 -8.16 10.27 24.47
N ARG A 220 -9.31 10.19 23.78
CA ARG A 220 -9.70 9.00 23.00
C ARG A 220 -8.99 8.89 21.64
N CYS A 221 -8.16 9.87 21.26
CA CYS A 221 -7.44 9.85 19.99
C CYS A 221 -6.49 8.64 19.87
N LEU A 222 -6.42 8.01 18.69
CA LEU A 222 -5.43 6.96 18.38
C LEU A 222 -4.07 7.49 17.92
N PHE A 223 -3.83 8.80 18.09
CA PHE A 223 -2.60 9.50 17.79
C PHE A 223 -2.05 10.19 19.05
N VAL A 224 -0.75 10.46 19.09
CA VAL A 224 -0.08 11.09 20.24
C VAL A 224 -0.39 12.59 20.27
N HIS A 225 -0.67 13.13 21.45
CA HIS A 225 -0.79 14.58 21.67
C HIS A 225 0.38 15.07 22.53
N THR A 226 1.01 16.17 22.14
CA THR A 226 2.10 16.84 22.87
C THR A 226 2.15 18.30 22.45
N ASP A 227 2.88 19.14 23.20
CA ASP A 227 3.01 20.58 22.99
C ASP A 227 4.26 20.94 22.16
N ILE A 228 4.69 20.04 21.28
CA ILE A 228 5.76 20.34 20.33
C ILE A 228 5.22 21.28 19.26
N ARG A 229 5.70 22.53 19.30
CA ARG A 229 5.57 23.45 18.18
C ARG A 229 6.24 22.82 16.96
N THR A 230 5.48 22.69 15.88
CA THR A 230 6.02 22.24 14.60
C THR A 230 6.84 23.38 13.99
N GLU A 231 8.11 23.46 14.38
CA GLU A 231 9.12 24.37 13.81
C GLU A 231 9.26 24.18 12.29
N GLU A 232 9.89 25.13 11.60
CA GLU A 232 9.97 25.14 10.14
C GLU A 232 10.67 23.88 9.60
N ARG A 233 9.87 23.06 8.93
CA ARG A 233 10.24 21.71 8.50
C ARG A 233 11.08 21.76 7.23
N THR A 234 12.40 21.62 7.37
CA THR A 234 13.36 21.51 6.26
C THR A 234 13.00 20.38 5.30
N ALA A 235 12.34 20.70 4.18
CA ALA A 235 11.79 19.71 3.25
C ALA A 235 12.83 18.64 2.87
N MET A 236 12.57 17.38 3.27
CA MET A 236 13.49 16.28 3.05
C MET A 236 13.71 16.05 1.56
N GLN A 237 14.97 16.14 1.16
CA GLN A 237 15.40 15.87 -0.21
C GLN A 237 15.78 14.40 -0.34
N ALA A 238 15.58 13.82 -1.52
CA ALA A 238 15.95 12.41 -1.75
C ALA A 238 17.47 12.19 -1.59
N SER A 239 18.29 13.20 -1.88
CA SER A 239 19.75 13.21 -1.66
C SER A 239 20.19 13.26 -0.18
N LEU A 240 19.26 13.37 0.79
CA LEU A 240 19.61 13.44 2.21
C LEU A 240 20.19 12.08 2.67
N PRO A 241 21.40 12.03 3.27
CA PRO A 241 22.00 10.77 3.74
C PRO A 241 21.19 10.15 4.87
N LEU A 242 20.92 8.84 4.82
CA LEU A 242 20.12 8.15 5.85
C LEU A 242 20.71 8.30 7.24
N LYS A 243 22.04 8.33 7.37
CA LYS A 243 22.75 8.57 8.64
C LYS A 243 22.25 9.80 9.41
N SER A 244 21.74 10.84 8.73
CA SER A 244 21.18 12.03 9.36
C SER A 244 19.80 11.83 10.02
N LEU A 245 19.13 10.72 9.70
CA LEU A 245 17.82 10.31 10.22
C LEU A 245 17.93 9.27 11.35
N LEU A 246 19.13 8.73 11.57
CA LEU A 246 19.36 7.64 12.53
C LEU A 246 19.73 8.19 13.90
N LYS A 247 19.28 7.49 14.94
CA LYS A 247 19.61 7.83 16.32
C LYS A 247 21.06 7.46 16.60
N ALA A 248 21.80 8.38 17.24
CA ALA A 248 23.15 8.12 17.73
C ALA A 248 23.13 7.03 18.82
N GLU A 249 23.70 5.86 18.50
CA GLU A 249 23.82 4.71 19.38
C GLU A 249 25.22 4.10 19.21
N SER A 250 25.77 3.46 20.25
CA SER A 250 27.15 2.95 20.26
C SER A 250 27.45 1.95 19.14
N CYS A 251 26.45 1.16 18.76
CA CYS A 251 26.54 0.16 17.70
C CYS A 251 26.09 0.68 16.32
N LEU A 252 25.68 1.95 16.19
CA LEU A 252 25.25 2.55 14.90
C LEU A 252 26.22 2.30 13.72
N PRO A 253 27.57 2.28 13.88
CA PRO A 253 28.47 1.94 12.78
C PRO A 253 28.23 0.56 12.15
N MET A 254 27.80 -0.44 12.94
CA MET A 254 27.46 -1.76 12.41
C MET A 254 26.21 -1.69 11.52
N PHE A 255 25.20 -0.93 11.93
CA PHE A 255 23.97 -0.77 11.16
C PHE A 255 24.21 0.05 9.89
N LEU A 256 25.09 1.06 9.92
CA LEU A 256 25.52 1.77 8.73
C LEU A 256 26.22 0.84 7.72
N SER A 257 27.14 -0.03 8.19
CA SER A 257 27.76 -1.04 7.32
C SER A 257 26.72 -1.97 6.67
N GLN A 258 25.69 -2.37 7.41
CA GLN A 258 24.58 -3.18 6.86
C GLN A 258 23.77 -2.42 5.80
N LEU A 259 23.59 -1.10 5.95
CA LEU A 259 22.93 -0.27 4.95
C LEU A 259 23.80 -0.11 3.68
N ASP A 260 25.10 0.08 3.83
CA ASP A 260 26.06 0.17 2.73
C ASP A 260 26.09 -1.14 1.92
N GLU A 261 26.10 -2.31 2.59
CA GLU A 261 25.97 -3.64 1.95
C GLU A 261 24.67 -3.83 1.16
N LEU A 262 23.59 -3.15 1.57
CA LEU A 262 22.30 -3.14 0.88
C LEU A 262 22.21 -2.06 -0.22
N GLY A 263 23.21 -1.19 -0.33
CA GLY A 263 23.23 -0.04 -1.25
C GLY A 263 22.33 1.13 -0.84
N LEU A 264 22.00 1.25 0.45
CA LEU A 264 21.04 2.23 0.99
C LEU A 264 21.75 3.38 1.71
N HIS A 265 22.12 4.43 0.99
CA HIS A 265 22.92 5.53 1.53
C HIS A 265 22.06 6.79 1.79
N THR A 266 21.00 6.99 1.00
CA THR A 266 20.16 8.19 0.96
C THR A 266 18.67 7.88 1.09
N VAL A 267 17.88 8.91 1.37
CA VAL A 267 16.41 8.85 1.33
C VAL A 267 15.89 8.32 -0.02
N GLY A 268 16.53 8.69 -1.13
CA GLY A 268 16.15 8.29 -2.47
C GLY A 268 16.37 6.80 -2.77
N ASP A 269 17.40 6.20 -2.19
CA ASP A 269 17.67 4.76 -2.33
C ASP A 269 16.56 3.95 -1.64
N VAL A 270 16.13 4.38 -0.46
CA VAL A 270 14.99 3.79 0.26
C VAL A 270 13.68 4.04 -0.48
N GLN A 271 13.50 5.21 -1.09
CA GLN A 271 12.34 5.49 -1.95
C GLN A 271 12.31 4.61 -3.21
N GLN A 272 13.41 4.01 -3.65
CA GLN A 272 13.40 3.04 -4.76
C GLN A 272 13.03 1.61 -4.34
N LEU A 273 12.95 1.33 -3.04
CA LEU A 273 12.47 0.04 -2.54
C LEU A 273 10.94 -0.03 -2.56
N SER A 274 10.42 -1.15 -3.04
CA SER A 274 9.00 -1.47 -2.85
C SER A 274 8.68 -1.79 -1.41
N ASN A 275 7.41 -1.63 -1.03
CA ASN A 275 6.94 -2.02 0.31
C ASN A 275 7.36 -3.45 0.65
N ASN A 276 7.20 -4.39 -0.29
CA ASN A 276 7.62 -5.79 -0.11
C ASN A 276 9.14 -5.95 0.01
N ALA A 277 9.93 -5.19 -0.77
CA ALA A 277 11.40 -5.26 -0.69
C ALA A 277 11.91 -4.69 0.64
N PHE A 278 11.38 -3.54 1.07
CA PHE A 278 11.66 -2.91 2.35
C PHE A 278 11.27 -3.84 3.51
N ASP A 279 10.03 -4.32 3.55
CA ASP A 279 9.54 -5.21 4.60
C ASP A 279 10.36 -6.52 4.67
N ALA A 280 10.83 -7.04 3.53
CA ALA A 280 11.70 -8.22 3.48
C ALA A 280 13.16 -7.95 3.89
N ILE A 281 13.63 -6.71 3.89
CA ILE A 281 14.92 -6.29 4.46
C ILE A 281 14.79 -6.14 5.99
N VAL A 282 13.73 -5.47 6.44
CA VAL A 282 13.43 -5.29 7.88
C VAL A 282 13.23 -6.66 8.55
N ALA A 283 12.46 -7.57 7.94
CA ALA A 283 12.22 -8.91 8.48
C ALA A 283 13.46 -9.84 8.51
N ARG A 284 14.55 -9.47 7.84
CA ARG A 284 15.85 -10.18 7.89
C ARG A 284 16.87 -9.49 8.79
N SER A 285 16.56 -8.30 9.31
CA SER A 285 17.44 -7.55 10.21
C SER A 285 17.27 -8.01 11.65
N GLU A 286 18.32 -7.87 12.45
CA GLU A 286 18.26 -8.17 13.88
C GLU A 286 17.27 -7.24 14.61
N PRO A 287 16.48 -7.71 15.59
CA PRO A 287 15.41 -6.90 16.17
C PRO A 287 15.88 -5.63 16.88
N ARG A 288 17.12 -5.58 17.38
CA ARG A 288 17.74 -4.36 17.93
C ARG A 288 17.73 -3.16 16.98
N TRP A 289 17.66 -3.41 15.67
CA TRP A 289 17.63 -2.35 14.65
C TRP A 289 16.23 -1.87 14.29
N LEU A 290 15.17 -2.42 14.89
CA LEU A 290 13.79 -2.07 14.55
C LEU A 290 13.51 -0.57 14.72
N VAL A 291 14.02 0.09 15.77
CA VAL A 291 13.87 1.55 15.96
C VAL A 291 14.49 2.34 14.79
N GLN A 292 15.66 1.92 14.32
CA GLN A 292 16.33 2.57 13.19
C GLN A 292 15.57 2.33 11.88
N TRP A 293 15.01 1.13 11.68
CA TRP A 293 14.12 0.85 10.55
C TRP A 293 12.78 1.61 10.61
N LEU A 294 12.21 1.86 11.79
CA LEU A 294 11.02 2.70 11.96
C LEU A 294 11.31 4.18 11.63
N ASN A 295 12.52 4.68 11.91
CA ASN A 295 12.98 6.00 11.45
C ASN A 295 13.05 6.05 9.91
N ILE A 296 13.71 5.06 9.29
CA ILE A 296 13.84 4.96 7.82
C ILE A 296 12.46 4.78 7.15
N ALA A 297 11.54 4.04 7.75
CA ALA A 297 10.20 3.81 7.19
C ALA A 297 9.39 5.11 6.96
N LEU A 298 9.69 6.20 7.69
CA LEU A 298 9.04 7.49 7.47
C LEU A 298 9.33 8.09 6.10
N VAL A 299 10.50 7.81 5.51
CA VAL A 299 10.97 8.45 4.28
C VAL A 299 10.75 7.61 3.02
N ARG A 300 10.22 6.39 3.16
CA ARG A 300 9.99 5.43 2.06
C ARG A 300 9.03 5.92 0.98
N ASP A 301 8.03 6.70 1.33
CA ASP A 301 6.99 7.14 0.39
C ASP A 301 7.39 8.44 -0.34
N ILE A 302 7.36 8.44 -1.67
CA ILE A 302 7.57 9.65 -2.48
C ILE A 302 6.44 10.65 -2.22
N GLN A 303 6.78 11.92 -2.00
CA GLN A 303 5.83 13.00 -1.78
C GLN A 303 5.45 13.70 -3.10
N THR A 304 4.16 13.88 -3.36
CA THR A 304 3.65 14.61 -4.53
C THR A 304 4.18 16.05 -4.63
N LYS A 305 4.48 16.70 -3.49
CA LYS A 305 5.04 18.05 -3.45
C LYS A 305 6.57 18.14 -3.63
N HIS A 306 7.29 17.03 -3.71
CA HIS A 306 8.75 17.08 -3.93
C HIS A 306 9.09 17.53 -5.34
N MET A 307 10.17 18.32 -5.47
CA MET A 307 10.72 18.74 -6.75
C MET A 307 11.14 17.50 -7.55
N LEU A 308 10.60 17.35 -8.76
CA LEU A 308 10.76 16.12 -9.52
C LEU A 308 12.23 15.87 -9.86
N LYS A 309 12.98 16.92 -10.22
CA LYS A 309 14.42 16.87 -10.46
C LYS A 309 15.22 16.27 -9.29
N ASN A 310 14.80 16.52 -8.04
CA ASN A 310 15.50 16.02 -6.85
C ASN A 310 15.20 14.54 -6.60
N VAL A 311 13.98 14.09 -6.93
CA VAL A 311 13.57 12.68 -6.83
C VAL A 311 14.20 11.84 -7.94
N LEU A 312 14.25 12.38 -9.16
CA LEU A 312 14.91 11.72 -10.30
C LEU A 312 16.43 11.62 -10.10
N ALA A 313 17.06 12.64 -9.49
CA ALA A 313 18.49 12.64 -9.21
C ALA A 313 19.00 11.51 -8.29
N THR A 314 18.11 10.72 -7.68
CA THR A 314 18.49 9.53 -6.90
C THR A 314 18.29 8.21 -7.61
N PHE A 315 17.58 8.18 -8.75
CA PHE A 315 17.50 6.98 -9.57
C PHE A 315 18.89 6.71 -10.20
N PRO A 316 19.32 5.44 -10.29
CA PRO A 316 20.61 5.10 -10.88
C PRO A 316 20.73 5.67 -12.29
N ASP A 317 21.95 6.10 -12.62
CA ASP A 317 22.36 6.61 -13.92
C ASP A 317 21.60 7.85 -14.45
N ILE A 318 20.75 8.50 -13.64
CA ILE A 318 20.20 9.81 -14.01
C ILE A 318 21.28 10.88 -13.79
N ALA A 319 21.86 11.35 -14.91
CA ALA A 319 22.83 12.43 -14.92
C ALA A 319 22.27 13.70 -14.24
N THR A 320 23.06 14.25 -13.31
CA THR A 320 22.74 15.50 -12.62
C THR A 320 23.56 16.66 -13.23
N PRO A 321 22.96 17.85 -13.41
CA PRO A 321 21.58 18.24 -13.10
C PRO A 321 20.55 17.68 -14.11
N VAL A 322 19.41 17.21 -13.59
CA VAL A 322 18.32 16.65 -14.41
C VAL A 322 17.62 17.75 -15.21
N SER A 323 17.71 17.69 -16.54
CA SER A 323 16.99 18.61 -17.44
C SER A 323 15.56 18.13 -17.64
N LEU A 324 14.58 18.98 -17.28
CA LEU A 324 13.14 18.67 -17.37
C LEU A 324 12.39 19.77 -18.15
N PRO A 325 11.33 19.41 -18.92
CA PRO A 325 10.40 20.36 -19.50
C PRO A 325 9.74 21.25 -18.44
N PRO A 326 9.39 22.52 -18.74
CA PRO A 326 8.81 23.46 -17.77
C PRO A 326 7.52 23.01 -17.08
N CYS A 327 6.76 22.10 -17.69
CA CYS A 327 5.55 21.52 -17.10
C CYS A 327 5.85 20.51 -15.96
N LEU A 328 7.06 19.95 -15.90
CA LEU A 328 7.47 18.95 -14.91
C LEU A 328 8.29 19.59 -13.77
N THR A 329 7.59 20.18 -12.80
CA THR A 329 8.20 20.87 -11.65
C THR A 329 8.32 19.97 -10.43
N ASN A 330 7.23 19.29 -10.08
CA ASN A 330 7.09 18.42 -8.90
C ASN A 330 6.44 17.09 -9.27
N VAL A 331 6.48 16.12 -8.34
CA VAL A 331 5.90 14.79 -8.55
C VAL A 331 4.39 14.87 -8.87
N LEU A 332 3.65 15.81 -8.29
CA LEU A 332 2.23 16.04 -8.61
C LEU A 332 2.03 16.41 -10.09
N SER A 333 2.83 17.33 -10.62
CA SER A 333 2.76 17.74 -12.03
C SER A 333 3.05 16.57 -12.98
N LEU A 334 3.96 15.67 -12.60
CA LEU A 334 4.20 14.44 -13.35
C LEU A 334 2.99 13.49 -13.31
N ILE A 335 2.36 13.29 -12.16
CA ILE A 335 1.18 12.40 -12.01
C ILE A 335 -0.03 12.96 -12.75
N GLN A 336 -0.20 14.29 -12.77
CA GLN A 336 -1.35 14.96 -13.37
C GLN A 336 -1.39 14.91 -14.90
N LEU A 337 -0.26 14.67 -15.58
CA LEU A 337 -0.25 14.50 -17.04
C LEU A 337 -1.06 13.26 -17.45
N SER A 338 -1.85 13.38 -18.50
CA SER A 338 -2.41 12.21 -19.18
C SER A 338 -1.30 11.37 -19.79
N VAL A 339 -1.58 10.09 -20.03
CA VAL A 339 -0.65 9.16 -20.71
C VAL A 339 -0.16 9.75 -22.04
N LYS A 340 -1.06 10.35 -22.83
CA LYS A 340 -0.73 10.94 -24.13
C LYS A 340 0.21 12.15 -24.02
N GLU A 341 0.02 13.01 -23.02
CA GLU A 341 0.89 14.17 -22.79
C GLU A 341 2.25 13.74 -22.25
N PHE A 342 2.29 12.75 -21.36
CA PHE A 342 3.53 12.23 -20.82
C PHE A 342 4.44 11.63 -21.91
N TYR A 343 3.92 10.73 -22.75
CA TYR A 343 4.67 10.13 -23.86
C TYR A 343 4.94 11.09 -25.04
N SER A 344 4.40 12.31 -25.03
CA SER A 344 4.78 13.35 -26.01
C SER A 344 5.92 14.26 -25.53
N LEU A 345 6.37 14.12 -24.27
CA LEU A 345 7.54 14.83 -23.76
C LEU A 345 8.82 14.25 -24.35
N VAL A 346 9.72 15.12 -24.78
CA VAL A 346 11.08 14.73 -25.16
C VAL A 346 11.93 14.63 -23.90
N LEU A 347 12.08 13.41 -23.37
CA LEU A 347 12.88 13.09 -22.20
C LEU A 347 13.98 12.08 -22.56
N PRO A 348 15.15 12.11 -21.87
CA PRO A 348 16.11 10.99 -21.92
C PRO A 348 15.47 9.69 -21.43
N VAL A 349 15.83 8.55 -22.02
CA VAL A 349 15.20 7.24 -21.73
C VAL A 349 15.21 6.91 -20.23
N LYS A 350 16.36 7.04 -19.55
CA LYS A 350 16.49 6.82 -18.10
C LYS A 350 15.59 7.75 -17.26
N VAL A 351 15.44 9.01 -17.69
CA VAL A 351 14.54 9.98 -17.04
C VAL A 351 13.08 9.60 -17.25
N GLN A 352 12.70 9.13 -18.45
CA GLN A 352 11.35 8.70 -18.75
C GLN A 352 10.98 7.43 -17.97
N ALA A 353 11.85 6.42 -17.94
CA ALA A 353 11.63 5.18 -17.18
C ALA A 353 11.44 5.47 -15.67
N ALA A 354 12.31 6.28 -15.07
CA ALA A 354 12.15 6.72 -13.69
C ALA A 354 10.85 7.52 -13.46
N CYS A 355 10.45 8.36 -14.41
CA CYS A 355 9.15 9.05 -14.36
C CYS A 355 7.97 8.06 -14.41
N GLU A 356 8.03 7.00 -15.22
CA GLU A 356 7.01 5.96 -15.28
C GLU A 356 6.91 5.22 -13.94
N GLN A 357 8.04 4.75 -13.39
CA GLN A 357 8.09 4.11 -12.06
C GLN A 357 7.52 5.02 -10.95
N ILE A 358 7.83 6.33 -10.99
CA ILE A 358 7.22 7.30 -10.07
C ILE A 358 5.69 7.35 -10.28
N ARG A 359 5.19 7.47 -11.51
CA ARG A 359 3.74 7.54 -11.82
C ARG A 359 2.99 6.29 -11.38
N THR A 360 3.52 5.09 -11.65
CA THR A 360 2.88 3.80 -11.38
C THR A 360 2.52 3.63 -9.90
N ARG A 361 3.31 4.21 -8.99
CA ARG A 361 3.07 4.19 -7.53
C ARG A 361 1.89 5.03 -7.06
N PHE A 362 1.44 6.02 -7.84
CA PHE A 362 0.29 6.87 -7.52
C PHE A 362 -0.96 6.53 -8.33
N GLU A 363 -0.83 5.70 -9.36
CA GLU A 363 -2.00 5.14 -10.05
C GLU A 363 -2.83 4.32 -9.07
N PRO A 364 -4.14 4.60 -8.93
CA PRO A 364 -5.02 3.79 -8.11
C PRO A 364 -4.96 2.32 -8.55
N ASP A 365 -5.10 1.39 -7.61
CA ASP A 365 -5.24 -0.08 -7.77
C ASP A 365 -6.39 -0.55 -8.71
N ARG A 366 -6.91 0.31 -9.57
CA ARG A 366 -7.89 0.03 -10.64
C ARG A 366 -7.49 0.60 -12.01
N HIS A 367 -6.57 1.57 -12.06
CA HIS A 367 -6.02 2.11 -13.31
C HIS A 367 -4.81 1.26 -13.70
N HIS A 368 -5.06 0.00 -14.02
CA HIS A 368 -4.03 -0.86 -14.56
C HIS A 368 -3.94 -0.71 -16.07
N ASN A 369 -2.72 -0.80 -16.54
CA ASN A 369 -2.37 -0.92 -17.93
C ASN A 369 -2.97 -2.22 -18.49
N ILE A 370 -4.08 -2.08 -19.21
CA ILE A 370 -4.83 -3.16 -19.83
C ILE A 370 -4.89 -2.91 -21.33
N VAL A 371 -4.50 -3.92 -22.11
CA VAL A 371 -4.84 -4.00 -23.53
C VAL A 371 -6.10 -4.83 -23.67
N ASP A 372 -7.13 -4.27 -24.30
CA ASP A 372 -8.32 -5.00 -24.72
C ASP A 372 -8.04 -5.68 -26.05
N LEU A 373 -7.83 -7.00 -26.02
CA LEU A 373 -7.44 -7.79 -27.20
C LEU A 373 -8.51 -7.78 -28.30
N ARG A 374 -9.75 -7.40 -27.99
CA ARG A 374 -10.83 -7.25 -28.98
C ARG A 374 -10.79 -5.90 -29.72
N LYS A 375 -10.03 -4.94 -29.19
CA LYS A 375 -9.81 -3.61 -29.80
C LYS A 375 -8.43 -3.47 -30.44
N GLU A 376 -7.53 -4.44 -30.23
CA GLU A 376 -6.24 -4.46 -30.93
C GLU A 376 -6.46 -4.64 -32.43
N PRO A 377 -5.79 -3.86 -33.29
CA PRO A 377 -5.91 -4.01 -34.73
C PRO A 377 -5.44 -5.39 -35.20
N GLU A 378 -6.09 -5.90 -36.23
CA GLU A 378 -5.67 -7.11 -36.91
C GLU A 378 -4.26 -6.93 -37.50
N GLY A 379 -3.38 -7.90 -37.29
CA GLY A 379 -1.97 -7.82 -37.72
C GLY A 379 -1.04 -7.02 -36.80
N SER A 380 -1.56 -6.44 -35.70
CA SER A 380 -0.77 -5.82 -34.62
C SER A 380 0.17 -6.83 -33.94
N PHE A 381 1.22 -6.33 -33.29
CA PHE A 381 2.20 -7.15 -32.56
C PHE A 381 1.54 -8.11 -31.56
N LEU A 382 0.61 -7.60 -30.75
CA LEU A 382 -0.07 -8.38 -29.71
C LEU A 382 -1.05 -9.39 -30.32
N SER A 383 -1.80 -9.02 -31.37
CA SER A 383 -2.69 -9.97 -32.06
C SER A 383 -1.96 -11.19 -32.64
N LYS A 384 -0.68 -11.03 -33.03
CA LYS A 384 0.17 -12.08 -33.58
C LYS A 384 0.77 -12.99 -32.52
N LEU A 385 1.23 -12.44 -31.40
CA LEU A 385 1.87 -13.24 -30.34
C LEU A 385 0.87 -14.08 -29.53
N CYS A 386 -0.33 -13.58 -29.26
CA CYS A 386 -1.31 -14.28 -28.42
C CYS A 386 -1.66 -15.70 -28.93
N PRO A 387 -2.00 -15.92 -30.23
CA PRO A 387 -2.25 -17.27 -30.76
C PRO A 387 -1.02 -18.19 -30.70
N ILE A 388 0.20 -17.64 -30.86
CA ILE A 388 1.44 -18.42 -30.78
C ILE A 388 1.63 -18.96 -29.35
N ILE A 389 1.47 -18.11 -28.33
CA ILE A 389 1.60 -18.48 -26.91
C ILE A 389 0.59 -19.56 -26.53
N MET A 390 -0.68 -19.39 -26.93
CA MET A 390 -1.76 -20.32 -26.63
C MET A 390 -1.59 -21.68 -27.33
N SER A 391 -1.19 -21.70 -28.60
CA SER A 391 -1.01 -22.94 -29.37
C SER A 391 0.29 -23.69 -29.05
N PHE A 392 1.32 -23.01 -28.54
CA PHE A 392 2.63 -23.62 -28.27
C PHE A 392 2.54 -24.79 -27.30
N ARG A 393 1.77 -24.69 -26.21
CA ARG A 393 1.65 -25.76 -25.21
C ARG A 393 1.09 -27.07 -25.78
N GLN A 394 0.13 -26.99 -26.70
CA GLN A 394 -0.53 -28.16 -27.28
C GLN A 394 0.44 -29.08 -28.04
N LYS A 395 1.48 -28.48 -28.65
CA LYS A 395 2.49 -29.20 -29.43
C LYS A 395 3.76 -29.54 -28.65
N ASN A 396 4.04 -28.84 -27.55
CA ASN A 396 5.34 -28.90 -26.87
C ASN A 396 5.30 -29.33 -25.38
N ALA A 397 4.14 -29.35 -24.71
CA ALA A 397 4.06 -29.64 -23.27
C ALA A 397 3.83 -31.13 -22.95
N HIS A 398 4.85 -31.96 -23.23
CA HIS A 398 4.75 -33.41 -23.08
C HIS A 398 4.40 -33.86 -21.65
N VAL A 399 3.55 -34.88 -21.50
CA VAL A 399 3.00 -35.31 -20.19
C VAL A 399 4.07 -35.89 -19.24
N SER A 400 5.16 -36.45 -19.78
CA SER A 400 6.28 -36.94 -18.94
C SER A 400 6.96 -35.83 -18.14
N TRP A 401 6.93 -34.59 -18.63
CA TRP A 401 7.47 -33.40 -17.96
C TRP A 401 6.56 -32.87 -16.86
N ARG A 402 5.43 -33.54 -16.61
CA ARG A 402 4.43 -33.19 -15.58
C ARG A 402 4.14 -34.40 -14.69
N LYS A 403 5.18 -35.12 -14.28
CA LYS A 403 5.08 -36.36 -13.48
C LYS A 403 4.13 -37.44 -14.06
N LYS A 404 3.94 -37.44 -15.39
CA LYS A 404 2.95 -38.26 -16.12
C LYS A 404 1.47 -37.96 -15.80
N ASP A 405 1.17 -36.80 -15.21
CA ASP A 405 -0.18 -36.32 -14.92
C ASP A 405 -0.63 -35.27 -15.95
N PRO A 406 -1.62 -35.57 -16.81
CA PRO A 406 -2.08 -34.64 -17.85
C PRO A 406 -2.85 -33.44 -17.29
N ASN A 407 -3.36 -33.53 -16.05
CA ASN A 407 -4.17 -32.48 -15.42
C ASN A 407 -3.32 -31.38 -14.76
N ARG A 408 -2.01 -31.61 -14.61
CA ARG A 408 -1.09 -30.62 -14.03
C ARG A 408 -0.94 -29.37 -14.89
N PRO A 409 -0.73 -28.20 -14.24
CA PRO A 409 -0.62 -26.93 -14.94
C PRO A 409 0.46 -26.94 -16.03
N VAL A 410 0.12 -26.36 -17.17
CA VAL A 410 1.10 -25.92 -18.16
C VAL A 410 1.13 -24.40 -18.14
N VAL A 411 2.29 -23.83 -17.86
CA VAL A 411 2.57 -22.40 -18.03
C VAL A 411 3.46 -22.25 -19.25
N THR A 412 3.03 -21.46 -20.22
CA THR A 412 3.86 -21.01 -21.34
C THR A 412 4.41 -19.63 -21.02
N SER A 413 5.71 -19.43 -21.24
CA SER A 413 6.31 -18.10 -21.28
C SER A 413 6.87 -17.81 -22.67
N LEU A 414 6.62 -16.60 -23.16
CA LEU A 414 7.30 -16.05 -24.35
C LEU A 414 8.13 -14.85 -23.90
N ILE A 415 9.42 -14.84 -24.25
CA ILE A 415 10.30 -13.70 -24.02
C ILE A 415 10.68 -13.13 -25.38
N THR A 416 10.44 -11.84 -25.57
CA THR A 416 10.90 -11.09 -26.73
C THR A 416 12.29 -10.53 -26.46
N TYR A 417 13.08 -10.45 -27.53
CA TYR A 417 14.41 -9.87 -27.51
C TYR A 417 14.65 -9.15 -28.83
N ILE A 418 15.71 -8.36 -28.86
CA ILE A 418 16.25 -7.72 -30.05
C ILE A 418 17.64 -8.26 -30.34
N ASP A 419 18.15 -8.03 -31.55
CA ASP A 419 19.58 -8.17 -31.80
C ASP A 419 20.34 -7.00 -31.12
N PRO A 420 21.33 -7.25 -30.23
CA PRO A 420 22.15 -6.20 -29.65
C PRO A 420 22.99 -5.42 -30.68
N GLU A 421 23.41 -6.07 -31.78
CA GLU A 421 24.25 -5.46 -32.82
C GLU A 421 23.44 -4.55 -33.75
N GLU A 422 22.15 -4.82 -33.94
CA GLU A 422 21.21 -3.96 -34.69
C GLU A 422 20.49 -2.92 -33.80
N CYS A 423 20.87 -2.76 -32.52
CA CYS A 423 20.16 -1.89 -31.59
C CYS A 423 20.75 -0.47 -31.47
N ASP A 424 20.21 0.46 -32.25
CA ASP A 424 20.49 1.90 -32.14
C ASP A 424 19.89 2.57 -30.88
N CYS A 425 19.13 1.86 -30.05
CA CYS A 425 18.49 2.42 -28.84
C CYS A 425 19.42 2.52 -27.62
N GLN A 426 20.75 2.49 -27.81
CA GLN A 426 21.73 2.63 -26.73
C GLN A 426 21.84 4.07 -26.22
N VAL A 427 22.21 4.23 -24.94
CA VAL A 427 22.19 5.53 -24.25
C VAL A 427 23.40 6.42 -24.61
N ASP A 428 24.53 5.84 -24.99
CA ASP A 428 25.81 6.55 -25.12
C ASP A 428 26.11 7.13 -26.52
N CYS A 429 25.12 7.16 -27.42
CA CYS A 429 25.19 7.94 -28.66
C CYS A 429 25.10 9.46 -28.38
N SER A 430 26.21 9.98 -27.89
CA SER A 430 26.49 11.37 -27.52
C SER A 430 26.45 12.34 -28.72
N GLY A 431 25.26 12.59 -29.25
CA GLY A 431 25.10 13.57 -30.34
C GLY A 431 23.70 13.67 -30.93
N ARG A 432 22.85 14.54 -30.34
CA ARG A 432 21.60 15.05 -30.94
C ARG A 432 20.73 13.98 -31.62
N GLY A 433 20.57 12.82 -30.97
CA GLY A 433 19.61 11.79 -31.37
C GLY A 433 18.23 12.42 -31.52
N ARG A 434 17.76 12.55 -32.76
CA ARG A 434 16.46 13.12 -33.10
C ARG A 434 15.40 12.28 -32.37
N PRO A 435 14.43 12.87 -31.63
CA PRO A 435 13.37 12.07 -31.02
C PRO A 435 12.69 11.25 -32.12
N PRO A 436 12.24 10.02 -31.83
CA PRO A 436 11.56 9.20 -32.83
C PRO A 436 10.38 10.00 -33.34
N ALA A 437 10.51 10.50 -34.57
CA ALA A 437 9.48 11.33 -35.16
C ALA A 437 8.23 10.46 -35.21
N LEU A 438 7.14 10.97 -34.64
CA LEU A 438 5.78 10.47 -34.90
C LEU A 438 5.56 10.54 -36.42
N MET A 439 5.96 9.48 -37.12
CA MET A 439 5.66 9.33 -38.52
C MET A 439 4.15 9.25 -38.59
N LYS A 440 3.53 10.32 -39.10
CA LYS A 440 2.14 10.29 -39.53
C LYS A 440 1.94 9.00 -40.33
N PRO A 441 0.84 8.26 -40.12
CA PRO A 441 0.61 7.01 -40.82
C PRO A 441 0.42 7.29 -42.31
N ASN A 442 1.52 7.24 -43.07
CA ASN A 442 1.47 7.14 -44.53
C ASN A 442 0.82 5.79 -44.83
N GLY A 443 -0.37 5.82 -45.44
CA GLY A 443 -1.31 4.71 -45.53
C GLY A 443 -0.82 3.48 -46.32
N ARG A 444 0.09 2.72 -45.71
CA ARG A 444 0.39 1.32 -46.01
C ARG A 444 0.46 0.60 -44.68
N GLU A 445 -0.21 -0.55 -44.59
CA GLU A 445 -0.17 -1.44 -43.44
C GLU A 445 1.27 -1.93 -43.23
N ARG A 446 2.01 -1.24 -42.36
CA ARG A 446 3.28 -1.75 -41.84
C ARG A 446 2.96 -2.67 -40.67
N GLU A 447 3.35 -3.93 -40.78
CA GLU A 447 3.29 -4.86 -39.67
C GLU A 447 4.00 -4.29 -38.44
N GLU A 448 3.27 -4.11 -37.34
CA GLU A 448 3.86 -3.64 -36.08
C GLU A 448 4.73 -4.76 -35.50
N LYS A 449 6.06 -4.56 -35.54
CA LYS A 449 7.08 -5.53 -35.07
C LYS A 449 7.41 -5.40 -33.57
N HIS A 450 6.72 -4.53 -32.85
CA HIS A 450 6.89 -4.26 -31.42
C HIS A 450 5.59 -3.66 -30.83
N PRO A 451 5.38 -3.66 -29.49
CA PRO A 451 4.20 -3.05 -28.87
C PRO A 451 4.18 -1.53 -29.08
N ARG A 452 2.99 -0.93 -29.21
CA ARG A 452 2.83 0.52 -29.45
C ARG A 452 3.39 1.44 -28.36
N SER A 453 3.43 0.97 -27.12
CA SER A 453 3.91 1.70 -25.95
C SER A 453 5.20 1.06 -25.42
N THR A 454 6.25 1.06 -26.23
CA THR A 454 7.58 0.58 -25.86
C THR A 454 8.63 1.65 -26.11
N TRP A 455 9.68 1.68 -25.28
CA TRP A 455 10.80 2.63 -25.42
C TRP A 455 11.79 2.22 -26.54
N CYS A 456 11.79 0.94 -26.96
CA CYS A 456 12.70 0.40 -27.97
C CYS A 456 11.96 0.01 -29.25
N THR A 457 12.20 0.72 -30.36
CA THR A 457 11.50 0.51 -31.64
C THR A 457 12.14 -0.56 -32.56
N CYS A 458 13.22 -1.21 -32.13
CA CYS A 458 13.89 -2.29 -32.87
C CYS A 458 12.97 -3.50 -33.14
N THR A 459 13.28 -4.28 -34.19
CA THR A 459 12.54 -5.52 -34.50
C THR A 459 12.63 -6.52 -33.34
N ARG A 460 11.50 -7.11 -32.94
CA ARG A 460 11.48 -8.21 -31.96
C ARG A 460 11.58 -9.58 -32.62
N SER A 461 12.51 -10.38 -32.11
CA SER A 461 12.46 -11.84 -32.16
C SER A 461 11.95 -12.38 -30.83
N PHE A 462 11.64 -13.68 -30.74
CA PHE A 462 11.12 -14.27 -29.51
C PHE A 462 11.59 -15.72 -29.28
N VAL A 463 11.61 -16.12 -28.01
CA VAL A 463 11.68 -17.52 -27.58
C VAL A 463 10.40 -17.91 -26.84
N LEU A 464 9.99 -19.17 -26.96
CA LEU A 464 8.96 -19.76 -26.11
C LEU A 464 9.53 -20.94 -25.32
N ALA A 465 9.02 -21.12 -24.11
CA ALA A 465 9.23 -22.30 -23.29
C ALA A 465 8.00 -22.61 -22.41
N VAL A 466 7.92 -23.85 -21.93
CA VAL A 466 6.93 -24.29 -20.93
C VAL A 466 7.62 -24.67 -19.62
N ASN A 467 6.86 -24.72 -18.53
CA ASN A 467 7.35 -25.28 -17.26
C ASN A 467 7.59 -26.80 -17.39
N TYR A 468 8.48 -27.33 -16.56
CA TYR A 468 8.57 -28.77 -16.32
C TYR A 468 8.72 -29.07 -14.83
N GLU A 469 8.17 -30.21 -14.43
CA GLU A 469 8.15 -30.71 -13.07
C GLU A 469 8.83 -32.08 -12.97
N LEU A 470 9.91 -32.14 -12.18
CA LEU A 470 10.58 -33.39 -11.87
C LEU A 470 10.05 -33.99 -10.57
N SER A 471 10.37 -35.27 -10.34
CA SER A 471 10.02 -35.98 -9.10
C SER A 471 10.46 -35.19 -7.87
N THR A 472 11.70 -34.69 -7.87
CA THR A 472 12.27 -33.77 -6.88
C THR A 472 11.88 -32.30 -7.17
N PRO A 473 11.32 -31.56 -6.20
CA PRO A 473 10.94 -30.15 -6.39
C PRO A 473 12.09 -29.23 -6.82
N SER A 474 13.31 -29.50 -6.34
CA SER A 474 14.54 -28.75 -6.68
C SER A 474 14.94 -28.85 -8.16
N GLY A 475 14.49 -29.90 -8.85
CA GLY A 475 14.75 -30.11 -10.28
C GLY A 475 13.75 -29.41 -11.20
N SER A 476 12.55 -29.08 -10.72
CA SER A 476 11.50 -28.41 -11.49
C SER A 476 11.92 -26.98 -11.90
N ARG A 477 11.43 -26.50 -13.05
CA ARG A 477 11.70 -25.14 -13.54
C ARG A 477 10.43 -24.49 -14.08
N CYS A 478 10.28 -23.21 -13.78
CA CYS A 478 9.24 -22.35 -14.33
C CYS A 478 9.53 -22.04 -15.81
N SER A 479 8.51 -21.66 -16.57
CA SER A 479 8.63 -21.42 -18.01
C SER A 479 9.53 -20.23 -18.34
N GLU A 480 9.55 -19.21 -17.48
CA GLU A 480 10.43 -18.05 -17.55
C GLU A 480 11.91 -18.49 -17.48
N GLN A 481 12.25 -19.39 -16.55
CA GLN A 481 13.62 -19.89 -16.40
C GLN A 481 14.07 -20.69 -17.62
N ASN A 482 13.16 -21.48 -18.22
CA ASN A 482 13.45 -22.25 -19.42
C ASN A 482 13.59 -21.36 -20.66
N ALA A 483 12.80 -20.29 -20.76
CA ALA A 483 12.92 -19.29 -21.83
C ALA A 483 14.25 -18.51 -21.71
N LEU A 484 14.63 -18.07 -20.50
CA LEU A 484 15.94 -17.46 -20.25
C LEU A 484 17.10 -18.41 -20.56
N GLY A 485 16.99 -19.68 -20.16
CA GLY A 485 17.98 -20.71 -20.50
C GLY A 485 18.15 -20.91 -22.01
N LYS A 486 17.05 -20.81 -22.78
CA LYS A 486 17.09 -20.85 -24.25
C LYS A 486 17.78 -19.62 -24.85
N LEU A 487 17.54 -18.41 -24.33
CA LEU A 487 18.27 -17.20 -24.76
C LEU A 487 19.77 -17.31 -24.47
N ALA A 488 20.13 -17.78 -23.28
CA ALA A 488 21.53 -18.03 -22.92
C ALA A 488 22.19 -19.07 -23.84
N SER A 489 21.47 -20.14 -24.25
CA SER A 489 22.01 -21.12 -25.22
C SER A 489 22.19 -20.57 -26.64
N MET A 490 21.55 -19.44 -26.96
CA MET A 490 21.73 -18.71 -28.22
C MET A 490 22.86 -17.67 -28.14
N GLY A 491 23.57 -17.56 -27.01
CA GLY A 491 24.62 -16.55 -26.80
C GLY A 491 24.10 -15.13 -26.54
N LEU A 492 22.79 -14.94 -26.39
CA LEU A 492 22.19 -13.61 -26.22
C LEU A 492 22.38 -13.09 -24.79
N PRO A 493 22.83 -11.83 -24.59
CA PRO A 493 22.93 -11.23 -23.28
C PRO A 493 21.53 -10.94 -22.71
N THR A 494 21.42 -10.89 -21.38
CA THR A 494 20.18 -10.53 -20.67
C THR A 494 19.68 -9.13 -21.04
N SER A 495 20.59 -8.20 -21.35
CA SER A 495 20.26 -6.85 -21.82
C SER A 495 19.53 -6.80 -23.18
N ALA A 496 19.47 -7.90 -23.94
CA ALA A 496 18.71 -7.99 -25.19
C ALA A 496 17.18 -8.11 -24.98
N ILE A 497 16.73 -8.46 -23.78
CA ILE A 497 15.31 -8.76 -23.47
C ILE A 497 14.47 -7.48 -23.43
N ARG A 498 13.21 -7.54 -23.86
CA ARG A 498 12.30 -6.36 -23.88
C ARG A 498 10.94 -6.61 -23.24
N GLU A 499 10.25 -7.67 -23.64
CA GLU A 499 8.91 -8.02 -23.13
C GLU A 499 8.83 -9.50 -22.73
N ILE A 500 8.02 -9.80 -21.72
CA ILE A 500 7.82 -11.14 -21.16
C ILE A 500 6.32 -11.40 -21.06
N PHE A 501 5.85 -12.49 -21.65
CA PHE A 501 4.44 -12.88 -21.64
C PHE A 501 4.30 -14.19 -20.86
N VAL A 502 3.33 -14.28 -19.94
CA VAL A 502 3.08 -15.49 -19.13
C VAL A 502 1.61 -15.91 -19.25
N HIS A 503 1.37 -17.16 -19.69
CA HIS A 503 0.02 -17.75 -19.81
C HIS A 503 -0.05 -19.12 -19.15
N GLY A 504 -1.04 -19.33 -18.29
CA GLY A 504 -1.32 -20.62 -17.65
C GLY A 504 -2.50 -21.37 -18.27
N GLU A 505 -2.46 -22.70 -18.16
CA GLU A 505 -3.60 -23.60 -18.31
C GLU A 505 -3.56 -24.63 -17.20
N MET A 506 -4.71 -24.93 -16.60
CA MET A 506 -4.84 -25.95 -15.55
C MET A 506 -6.12 -26.76 -15.76
N LEU A 507 -6.05 -27.78 -16.61
CA LEU A 507 -7.18 -28.63 -16.99
C LEU A 507 -7.91 -29.26 -15.78
N GLY A 508 -7.17 -29.58 -14.70
CA GLY A 508 -7.75 -30.15 -13.48
C GLY A 508 -8.45 -29.15 -12.53
N SER A 509 -8.50 -27.85 -12.83
CA SER A 509 -9.04 -26.82 -11.94
C SER A 509 -10.30 -26.16 -12.51
N LYS A 510 -11.33 -26.01 -11.67
CA LYS A 510 -12.49 -25.13 -11.98
C LYS A 510 -12.18 -23.64 -11.89
N LYS A 511 -11.02 -23.27 -11.33
CA LYS A 511 -10.58 -21.88 -11.16
C LYS A 511 -9.46 -21.57 -12.16
N ASP A 512 -9.67 -20.55 -12.98
CA ASP A 512 -8.67 -20.07 -13.93
C ASP A 512 -7.38 -19.67 -13.19
N PRO A 513 -6.19 -20.17 -13.56
CA PRO A 513 -4.94 -19.71 -12.97
C PRO A 513 -4.64 -18.23 -13.29
N ASN A 514 -5.03 -17.75 -14.47
CA ASN A 514 -4.67 -16.42 -14.97
C ASN A 514 -5.46 -15.28 -14.31
N PRO A 515 -4.91 -14.05 -14.23
CA PRO A 515 -3.52 -13.68 -14.55
C PRO A 515 -2.49 -14.29 -13.60
N LEU A 516 -1.36 -14.71 -14.16
CA LEU A 516 -0.24 -15.35 -13.45
C LEU A 516 0.95 -14.40 -13.30
N PHE A 517 1.42 -14.26 -12.07
CA PHE A 517 2.66 -13.54 -11.75
C PHE A 517 3.84 -14.51 -11.70
N PRO A 518 5.05 -14.08 -12.11
CA PRO A 518 6.27 -14.83 -11.86
C PRO A 518 6.40 -15.18 -10.37
N CYS A 519 6.83 -16.41 -10.08
CA CYS A 519 7.12 -16.78 -8.69
C CYS A 519 8.33 -16.00 -8.17
N GLY A 520 8.51 -15.87 -6.85
CA GLY A 520 9.59 -15.04 -6.28
C GLY A 520 11.02 -15.38 -6.76
N VAL A 521 11.27 -16.62 -7.19
CA VAL A 521 12.54 -17.02 -7.82
C VAL A 521 12.67 -16.41 -9.21
N CYS A 522 11.61 -16.49 -10.03
CA CYS A 522 11.58 -15.88 -11.35
C CYS A 522 11.60 -14.36 -11.26
N GLU A 523 10.81 -13.76 -10.36
CA GLU A 523 10.83 -12.32 -10.11
C GLU A 523 12.24 -11.81 -9.81
N ASN A 524 13.00 -12.50 -8.94
CA ASN A 524 14.38 -12.12 -8.63
C ASN A 524 15.32 -12.23 -9.85
N MET A 525 15.18 -13.28 -10.67
CA MET A 525 15.93 -13.40 -11.93
C MET A 525 15.56 -12.29 -12.92
N LEU A 526 14.27 -11.97 -13.06
CA LEU A 526 13.76 -10.96 -13.99
C LEU A 526 14.11 -9.54 -13.55
N ARG A 527 14.20 -9.25 -12.25
CA ARG A 527 14.77 -8.00 -11.74
C ARG A 527 16.23 -7.83 -12.13
N LYS A 528 17.04 -8.90 -12.11
CA LYS A 528 18.42 -8.84 -12.63
C LYS A 528 18.42 -8.52 -14.13
N VAL A 529 17.64 -9.24 -14.92
CA VAL A 529 17.48 -8.96 -16.37
C VAL A 529 17.07 -7.50 -16.61
N THR A 530 16.12 -6.98 -15.83
CA THR A 530 15.64 -5.59 -15.96
C THR A 530 16.74 -4.59 -15.63
N ARG A 531 17.58 -4.87 -14.63
CA ARG A 531 18.79 -4.07 -14.35
C ARG A 531 19.76 -4.12 -15.52
N ASP A 532 20.11 -5.31 -16.02
CA ASP A 532 21.05 -5.46 -17.16
C ASP A 532 20.55 -4.68 -18.41
N VAL A 533 19.23 -4.63 -18.66
CA VAL A 533 18.60 -3.82 -19.71
C VAL A 533 18.67 -2.32 -19.40
N HIS A 534 18.35 -1.90 -18.16
CA HIS A 534 18.40 -0.50 -17.74
C HIS A 534 19.82 0.08 -17.79
N ASP A 535 20.81 -0.67 -17.32
CA ASP A 535 22.20 -0.21 -17.27
C ASP A 535 22.70 0.06 -18.71
N THR A 536 22.42 -0.87 -19.64
CA THR A 536 22.84 -0.82 -21.06
C THR A 536 22.02 0.18 -21.91
N TYR A 537 20.69 0.20 -21.76
CA TYR A 537 19.76 0.87 -22.67
C TYR A 537 18.83 1.90 -21.99
N GLY A 538 18.82 1.96 -20.67
CA GLY A 538 18.04 2.91 -19.89
C GLY A 538 16.54 2.67 -19.81
N GLY A 539 16.04 1.59 -20.41
CA GLY A 539 14.62 1.24 -20.39
C GLY A 539 14.29 0.04 -19.50
N ASP A 540 13.00 -0.14 -19.22
CA ASP A 540 12.48 -1.24 -18.41
C ASP A 540 12.05 -2.46 -19.26
N VAL A 541 11.96 -3.63 -18.62
CA VAL A 541 11.35 -4.85 -19.18
C VAL A 541 9.89 -4.94 -18.75
N VAL A 542 8.99 -5.21 -19.69
CA VAL A 542 7.54 -5.25 -19.44
C VAL A 542 7.03 -6.70 -19.33
N LEU A 543 6.31 -7.01 -18.26
CA LEU A 543 5.53 -8.22 -18.09
C LEU A 543 4.11 -8.03 -18.65
N TYR A 544 3.65 -9.00 -19.43
CA TYR A 544 2.29 -9.15 -19.94
C TYR A 544 1.66 -10.44 -19.40
N MET A 545 0.45 -10.33 -18.88
CA MET A 545 -0.32 -11.44 -18.29
C MET A 545 -1.72 -11.45 -18.87
N PHE A 546 -2.20 -12.63 -19.26
CA PHE A 546 -3.54 -12.83 -19.79
C PHE A 546 -4.58 -12.81 -18.67
N ASP A 547 -5.83 -12.44 -18.99
CA ASP A 547 -6.96 -12.52 -18.05
C ASP A 547 -7.47 -13.96 -17.86
N SER A 548 -7.51 -14.78 -18.91
CA SER A 548 -8.08 -16.14 -18.90
C SER A 548 -7.23 -17.20 -19.62
N THR A 549 -7.43 -18.46 -19.27
CA THR A 549 -6.89 -19.67 -19.92
C THR A 549 -7.50 -19.93 -21.31
N VAL A 550 -8.82 -19.79 -21.43
CA VAL A 550 -9.60 -20.39 -22.54
C VAL A 550 -9.87 -19.42 -23.68
N ASN A 551 -10.32 -18.21 -23.35
CA ASN A 551 -10.62 -17.16 -24.33
C ASN A 551 -10.17 -15.81 -23.75
N PRO A 552 -8.87 -15.49 -23.83
CA PRO A 552 -8.35 -14.26 -23.25
C PRO A 552 -8.93 -13.04 -23.95
N LYS A 553 -9.52 -12.12 -23.20
CA LYS A 553 -10.08 -10.87 -23.72
C LYS A 553 -9.12 -9.70 -23.48
N LYS A 554 -8.22 -9.82 -22.50
CA LYS A 554 -7.39 -8.73 -22.00
C LYS A 554 -5.96 -9.20 -21.69
N LEU A 555 -4.99 -8.32 -21.92
CA LEU A 555 -3.65 -8.42 -21.33
C LEU A 555 -3.49 -7.32 -20.26
N VAL A 556 -3.14 -7.72 -19.04
CA VAL A 556 -2.62 -6.80 -18.01
C VAL A 556 -1.11 -6.69 -18.21
N TYR A 557 -0.56 -5.47 -18.24
CA TYR A 557 0.88 -5.26 -18.37
C TYR A 557 1.46 -4.30 -17.34
N LEU A 558 2.73 -4.49 -16.97
CA LEU A 558 3.48 -3.65 -16.05
C LEU A 558 5.00 -3.86 -16.18
N PRO A 559 5.84 -2.86 -15.87
CA PRO A 559 7.28 -3.08 -15.69
C PRO A 559 7.57 -4.15 -14.62
N ILE A 560 8.60 -4.96 -14.81
CA ILE A 560 9.00 -6.02 -13.86
C ILE A 560 9.26 -5.44 -12.45
N ASN A 561 9.89 -4.27 -12.38
CA ASN A 561 10.20 -3.59 -11.12
C ASN A 561 8.92 -3.25 -10.30
N GLU A 562 7.80 -3.01 -11.00
CA GLU A 562 6.52 -2.59 -10.42
C GLU A 562 5.67 -3.75 -9.86
N ILE A 563 6.00 -5.02 -10.19
CA ILE A 563 5.30 -6.21 -9.66
C ILE A 563 5.20 -6.16 -8.14
N SER A 564 6.31 -5.82 -7.48
CA SER A 564 6.41 -5.82 -6.02
C SER A 564 5.73 -4.63 -5.33
N TYR A 565 5.34 -3.61 -6.08
CA TYR A 565 4.50 -2.50 -5.60
C TYR A 565 3.01 -2.85 -5.70
N ARG A 566 2.60 -3.60 -6.73
CA ARG A 566 1.23 -4.07 -6.95
C ARG A 566 0.86 -5.29 -6.07
N GLY A 567 1.15 -5.22 -4.76
CA GLY A 567 0.82 -6.29 -3.79
C GLY A 567 -0.50 -6.13 -3.03
N GLY A 568 -1.15 -4.97 -3.18
CA GLY A 568 -2.24 -4.48 -2.32
C GLY A 568 -3.56 -5.26 -2.39
N SER A 569 -4.45 -5.00 -1.44
CA SER A 569 -5.81 -5.56 -1.45
C SER A 569 -6.67 -5.03 -2.60
N GLY A 570 -6.41 -3.80 -3.06
CA GLY A 570 -7.05 -3.24 -4.26
C GLY A 570 -6.60 -3.99 -5.50
N PHE A 571 -5.30 -4.25 -5.66
CA PHE A 571 -4.76 -5.07 -6.74
C PHE A 571 -5.37 -6.48 -6.76
N LYS A 572 -5.37 -7.18 -5.61
CA LYS A 572 -5.98 -8.52 -5.50
C LYS A 572 -7.47 -8.52 -5.85
N LYS A 573 -8.19 -7.44 -5.51
CA LYS A 573 -9.58 -7.26 -5.96
C LYS A 573 -9.67 -7.02 -7.47
N PHE A 574 -8.84 -6.13 -8.03
CA PHE A 574 -8.80 -5.89 -9.47
C PHE A 574 -8.57 -7.18 -10.27
N LEU A 575 -7.63 -8.03 -9.86
CA LEU A 575 -7.37 -9.31 -10.53
C LEU A 575 -8.51 -10.32 -10.37
N ALA A 576 -9.40 -10.14 -9.39
CA ALA A 576 -10.61 -10.93 -9.23
C ALA A 576 -11.73 -10.39 -10.13
N ASP A 577 -12.00 -9.09 -10.04
CA ASP A 577 -12.98 -8.38 -10.88
C ASP A 577 -12.68 -8.62 -12.38
N LEU A 578 -11.40 -8.69 -12.80
CA LEU A 578 -10.98 -8.97 -14.17
C LEU A 578 -11.35 -10.38 -14.69
N ARG A 579 -11.53 -11.36 -13.79
CA ARG A 579 -11.88 -12.75 -14.13
C ARG A 579 -13.38 -12.98 -14.27
N ASP A 580 -14.18 -12.07 -13.73
CA ASP A 580 -15.66 -12.17 -13.68
C ASP A 580 -16.34 -11.42 -14.86
N GLU A 581 -15.56 -10.74 -15.73
CA GLU A 581 -16.01 -10.04 -16.97
C GLU A 581 -15.77 -10.83 -18.26
#